data_AF-A0A7J6RY40-F1
#
_entry.id   AF-A0A7J6RY40-F1
#
_cell.length_a   1.000
_cell.length_b   1.000
_cell.length_c   1.000
_cell.angle_alpha   90.00
_cell.angle_beta   90.00
_cell.angle_gamma   90.00
#
_symmetry.space_group_name_H-M   'P 1'
#
loop_
_entity.id
_entity.type
_entity.pdbx_description
1 polymer ?
#
loop_
_entity_poly.entity_id
_entity_poly.type
_entity_poly.pdbx_seq_one_letter_code
_entity_poly.pdbx_strand_id
1 'polypeptide(L)'
;NLLVDLASGKVGLIDYGQCKRMSSDTRLKLAKLVVAVADGAPDEEARAMLEAGIRSSRKDERYLSIMARLLFGRIEPYMLDPQFHIQLHKSDQLESLPGESLMGYRVAMLLRGLALATRHSVSVAELWRDEAQKCIDRDGSALF
;
A
#
# COMPACT_ATOMS: atom_id res chain seq x y z
N ASN A 1 19.60 5.22 6.72
CA ASN A 1 19.16 3.85 6.34
C ASN A 1 19.59 3.47 4.93
N LEU A 2 19.73 4.44 4.02
CA LEU A 2 20.17 4.22 2.64
C LEU A 2 21.50 4.95 2.40
N LEU A 3 22.40 4.33 1.65
CA LEU A 3 23.57 4.94 1.02
C LEU A 3 23.50 4.71 -0.48
N VAL A 4 23.90 5.69 -1.28
CA VAL A 4 23.94 5.57 -2.75
C VAL A 4 25.40 5.65 -3.18
N ASP A 5 25.89 4.60 -3.82
CA ASP A 5 27.15 4.65 -4.55
C ASP A 5 26.91 5.36 -5.88
N LEU A 6 27.44 6.58 -6.02
CA LEU A 6 27.24 7.41 -7.20
C LEU A 6 27.93 6.86 -8.45
N ALA A 7 28.99 6.04 -8.30
CA ALA A 7 29.72 5.49 -9.44
C ALA A 7 28.98 4.29 -10.05
N SER A 8 28.38 3.44 -9.20
CA SER A 8 27.68 2.23 -9.66
C SER A 8 26.15 2.36 -9.67
N GLY A 9 25.59 3.40 -9.05
CA GLY A 9 24.16 3.57 -8.85
C GLY A 9 23.54 2.60 -7.82
N LYS A 10 24.37 1.79 -7.13
CA LYS A 10 23.87 0.82 -6.15
C LYS A 10 23.39 1.51 -4.88
N VAL A 11 22.33 0.97 -4.30
CA VAL A 11 21.78 1.42 -3.01
C VAL A 11 22.17 0.42 -1.94
N GLY A 12 22.91 0.88 -0.92
CA GLY A 12 23.24 0.12 0.29
C GLY A 12 22.19 0.35 1.37
N LEU A 13 21.69 -0.73 1.97
CA LEU A 13 20.79 -0.70 3.13
C LEU A 13 21.61 -0.96 4.40
N ILE A 14 21.66 0.01 5.31
CA ILE A 14 22.57 -0.01 6.47
C ILE A 14 21.88 -0.06 7.83
N ASP A 15 20.55 0.08 7.87
CA ASP A 15 19.78 0.08 9.11
C ASP A 15 18.59 -0.87 8.99
N TYR A 16 18.53 -1.82 9.93
CA TYR A 16 17.53 -2.88 10.02
C TYR A 16 16.74 -2.81 11.34
N GLY A 17 16.81 -1.69 12.08
CA GLY A 17 16.18 -1.51 13.39
C GLY A 17 14.65 -1.47 13.38
N GLN A 18 14.03 -1.38 12.20
CA GLN A 18 12.57 -1.39 12.01
C GLN A 18 12.08 -2.56 11.13
N CYS A 19 12.84 -3.66 11.09
CA CYS A 19 12.40 -4.88 10.40
C CYS A 19 11.29 -5.59 11.17
N LYS A 20 10.29 -6.09 10.44
CA LYS A 20 9.19 -6.90 10.99
C LYS A 20 9.00 -8.16 10.16
N ARG A 21 8.83 -9.30 10.84
CA ARG A 21 8.38 -10.54 10.18
C ARG A 21 6.88 -10.45 9.94
N MET A 22 6.46 -10.80 8.73
CA MET A 22 5.04 -10.91 8.36
C MET A 22 4.69 -12.37 8.11
N SER A 23 3.51 -12.79 8.56
CA SER A 23 2.99 -14.13 8.25
C SER A 23 2.75 -14.30 6.74
N SER A 24 2.64 -15.54 6.26
CA SER A 24 2.26 -15.81 4.86
C SER A 24 0.87 -15.27 4.53
N ASP A 25 -0.09 -15.42 5.45
CA ASP A 25 -1.45 -14.88 5.29
C ASP A 25 -1.46 -13.35 5.17
N THR A 26 -0.71 -12.65 6.03
CA THR A 26 -0.58 -11.18 5.94
C THR A 26 0.07 -10.75 4.62
N ARG A 27 1.11 -11.47 4.16
CA ARG A 27 1.75 -11.21 2.87
C ARG A 27 0.79 -11.40 1.69
N LEU A 28 0.00 -12.47 1.71
CA LEU A 28 -0.99 -12.74 0.67
C LEU A 28 -2.06 -11.66 0.59
N LYS A 29 -2.63 -11.27 1.75
CA LYS A 29 -3.64 -10.21 1.82
C LYS A 29 -3.12 -8.87 1.32
N LEU A 30 -1.88 -8.52 1.71
CA LEU A 30 -1.22 -7.32 1.21
C LEU A 30 -0.98 -7.39 -0.31
N ALA A 31 -0.55 -8.54 -0.82
CA ALA A 31 -0.33 -8.74 -2.25
C ALA A 31 -1.62 -8.56 -3.06
N LYS A 32 -2.73 -9.13 -2.62
CA LYS A 32 -4.05 -8.94 -3.25
C LYS A 32 -4.47 -7.47 -3.28
N LEU A 33 -4.28 -6.75 -2.17
CA LEU A 33 -4.55 -5.32 -2.11
C LEU A 33 -3.68 -4.51 -3.08
N VAL A 34 -2.39 -4.82 -3.16
CA VAL A 34 -1.46 -4.19 -4.10
C VAL A 34 -1.90 -4.41 -5.55
N VAL A 35 -2.25 -5.65 -5.93
CA VAL A 35 -2.73 -5.97 -7.29
C VAL A 35 -4.04 -5.25 -7.59
N ALA A 36 -5.01 -5.26 -6.67
CA ALA A 36 -6.29 -4.58 -6.86
C ALA A 36 -6.13 -3.07 -7.13
N VAL A 37 -5.23 -2.41 -6.38
CA VAL A 37 -4.91 -0.98 -6.60
C VAL A 37 -4.16 -0.76 -7.91
N ALA A 38 -3.24 -1.65 -8.28
CA ALA A 38 -2.48 -1.55 -9.52
C ALA A 38 -3.36 -1.73 -10.76
N ASP A 39 -4.36 -2.61 -10.68
CA ASP A 39 -5.30 -2.88 -11.77
C ASP A 39 -6.44 -1.85 -11.83
N GLY A 40 -6.54 -0.97 -10.83
CA GLY A 40 -7.47 0.16 -10.82
C GLY A 40 -8.95 -0.25 -10.72
N ALA A 41 -9.25 -1.33 -10.00
CA ALA A 41 -10.59 -1.89 -9.84
C ALA A 41 -11.21 -1.49 -8.48
N PRO A 42 -12.05 -0.44 -8.39
CA PRO A 42 -12.51 0.11 -7.11
C PRO A 42 -13.18 -0.90 -6.18
N ASP A 43 -14.05 -1.75 -6.73
CA ASP A 43 -14.79 -2.74 -5.95
C ASP A 43 -13.82 -3.79 -5.35
N GLU A 44 -12.80 -4.14 -6.12
CA GLU A 44 -11.74 -5.07 -5.71
C GLU A 44 -10.79 -4.44 -4.68
N GLU A 45 -10.48 -3.17 -4.81
CA GLU A 45 -9.69 -2.42 -3.84
C GLU A 45 -10.40 -2.40 -2.48
N ALA A 46 -11.70 -2.07 -2.46
CA ALA A 46 -12.50 -2.05 -1.25
C ALA A 46 -12.60 -3.44 -0.61
N ARG A 47 -12.84 -4.47 -1.42
CA ARG A 47 -12.86 -5.88 -0.97
C ARG A 47 -11.52 -6.29 -0.36
N ALA A 48 -10.42 -6.00 -1.04
CA ALA A 48 -9.07 -6.35 -0.58
C ALA A 48 -8.69 -5.63 0.72
N MET A 49 -9.13 -4.37 0.92
CA MET A 49 -8.97 -3.66 2.20
C MET A 49 -9.65 -4.43 3.34
N LEU A 50 -10.90 -4.88 3.12
CA LEU A 50 -11.64 -5.65 4.12
C LEU A 50 -11.01 -7.03 4.36
N GLU A 51 -10.55 -7.73 3.32
CA GLU A 51 -9.85 -9.02 3.45
C GLU A 51 -8.52 -8.87 4.22
N ALA A 52 -7.81 -7.76 4.02
CA ALA A 52 -6.60 -7.41 4.76
C ALA A 52 -6.86 -7.03 6.22
N GLY A 53 -8.12 -7.09 6.68
CA GLY A 53 -8.54 -6.82 8.06
C GLY A 53 -8.70 -5.34 8.38
N ILE A 54 -8.61 -4.46 7.39
CA ILE A 54 -8.87 -3.03 7.56
C ILE A 54 -10.38 -2.84 7.72
N ARG A 55 -10.79 -1.98 8.65
CA ARG A 55 -12.20 -1.71 8.95
C ARG A 55 -12.45 -0.20 8.96
N SER A 56 -13.60 0.18 8.42
CA SER A 56 -14.17 1.51 8.57
C SER A 56 -15.57 1.42 9.18
N SER A 57 -16.06 2.52 9.75
CA SER A 57 -17.33 2.58 10.47
C SER A 57 -18.54 2.16 9.64
N ARG A 58 -18.58 2.56 8.38
CA ARG A 58 -19.71 2.27 7.47
C ARG A 58 -19.40 1.21 6.43
N LYS A 59 -18.13 0.78 6.33
CA LYS A 59 -17.63 -0.09 5.25
C LYS A 59 -17.99 0.47 3.87
N ASP A 60 -17.95 1.79 3.73
CA ASP A 60 -18.26 2.46 2.47
C ASP A 60 -17.21 2.08 1.43
N GLU A 61 -17.63 1.40 0.35
CA GLU A 61 -16.73 0.84 -0.66
C GLU A 61 -15.93 1.92 -1.37
N ARG A 62 -16.57 3.05 -1.67
CA ARG A 62 -15.92 4.20 -2.29
C ARG A 62 -14.83 4.77 -1.36
N TYR A 63 -15.13 4.93 -0.08
CA TYR A 63 -14.16 5.36 0.92
C TYR A 63 -12.98 4.39 0.99
N LEU A 64 -13.25 3.09 1.10
CA LEU A 64 -12.20 2.07 1.22
C LEU A 64 -11.31 1.99 -0.03
N SER A 65 -11.88 2.10 -1.23
CA SER A 65 -11.13 2.20 -2.49
C SER A 65 -10.25 3.45 -2.51
N ILE A 66 -10.80 4.62 -2.17
CA ILE A 66 -10.00 5.86 -2.10
C ILE A 66 -8.88 5.72 -1.06
N MET A 67 -9.15 5.12 0.10
CA MET A 67 -8.14 4.86 1.12
C MET A 67 -7.05 3.90 0.61
N ALA A 68 -7.41 2.84 -0.12
CA ALA A 68 -6.44 1.92 -0.72
C ALA A 68 -5.48 2.66 -1.67
N ARG A 69 -6.01 3.54 -2.51
CA ARG A 69 -5.22 4.40 -3.41
C ARG A 69 -4.38 5.42 -2.65
N LEU A 70 -4.90 6.01 -1.58
CA LEU A 70 -4.11 6.87 -0.69
C LEU A 70 -2.94 6.11 -0.05
N LEU A 71 -3.08 4.82 0.24
CA LEU A 71 -2.01 4.02 0.84
C LEU A 71 -0.96 3.55 -0.18
N PHE A 72 -1.39 3.07 -1.36
CA PHE A 72 -0.51 2.38 -2.32
C PHE A 72 -0.46 3.00 -3.72
N GLY A 73 -1.45 3.79 -4.11
CA GLY A 73 -1.54 4.39 -5.43
C GLY A 73 -0.60 5.58 -5.64
N ARG A 74 -0.74 6.22 -6.80
CA ARG A 74 -0.08 7.48 -7.12
C ARG A 74 -0.69 8.63 -6.30
N ILE A 75 0.15 9.57 -5.85
CA ILE A 75 -0.36 10.82 -5.27
C ILE A 75 -0.80 11.74 -6.40
N GLU A 76 -2.11 11.98 -6.45
CA GLU A 76 -2.70 12.97 -7.34
C GLU A 76 -2.81 14.34 -6.64
N PRO A 77 -2.75 15.46 -7.38
CA PRO A 77 -2.75 16.80 -6.79
C PRO A 77 -3.91 17.07 -5.81
N TYR A 78 -5.11 16.58 -6.12
CA TYR A 78 -6.28 16.76 -5.26
C TYR A 78 -6.12 16.06 -3.89
N MET A 79 -5.29 15.03 -3.80
CA MET A 79 -5.01 14.32 -2.55
C MET A 79 -4.14 15.14 -1.60
N LEU A 80 -3.54 16.24 -2.06
CA LEU A 80 -2.78 17.16 -1.21
C LEU A 80 -3.67 18.25 -0.60
N ASP A 81 -4.92 18.37 -1.05
CA ASP A 81 -5.87 19.34 -0.52
C ASP A 81 -6.46 18.85 0.83
N PRO A 82 -6.29 19.61 1.93
CA PRO A 82 -6.93 19.27 3.20
C PRO A 82 -8.46 19.15 3.12
N GLN A 83 -9.12 19.90 2.23
CA GLN A 83 -10.58 19.83 2.08
C GLN A 83 -11.02 18.47 1.52
N PHE A 84 -10.25 17.89 0.60
CA PHE A 84 -10.50 16.54 0.11
C PHE A 84 -10.53 15.53 1.27
N HIS A 85 -9.53 15.57 2.17
CA HIS A 85 -9.47 14.69 3.34
C HIS A 85 -10.62 14.94 4.32
N ILE A 86 -10.95 16.20 4.59
CA ILE A 86 -12.08 16.55 5.47
C ILE A 86 -13.39 15.96 4.93
N GLN A 87 -13.63 16.04 3.62
CA GLN A 87 -14.86 15.49 3.02
C GLN A 87 -14.84 13.97 3.01
N LEU A 88 -13.70 13.35 2.69
CA LEU A 88 -13.54 11.90 2.71
C LEU A 88 -13.77 11.32 4.12
N HIS A 89 -13.24 11.95 5.16
CA HIS A 89 -13.41 11.49 6.55
C HIS A 89 -14.77 11.86 7.17
N LYS A 90 -15.57 12.69 6.49
CA LYS A 90 -17.00 12.88 6.82
C LYS A 90 -17.88 11.76 6.27
N SER A 91 -17.51 11.15 5.14
CA SER A 91 -18.31 10.06 4.55
C SER A 91 -18.15 8.75 5.33
N ASP A 92 -16.93 8.43 5.75
CA ASP A 92 -16.62 7.25 6.57
C ASP A 92 -15.27 7.46 7.30
N GLN A 93 -14.94 6.59 8.27
CA GLN A 93 -13.71 6.68 9.07
C GLN A 93 -13.10 5.30 9.31
N LEU A 94 -11.78 5.21 9.19
CA LEU A 94 -11.03 4.01 9.56
C LEU A 94 -11.08 3.77 11.07
N GLU A 95 -11.48 2.57 11.48
CA GLU A 95 -11.56 2.15 12.87
C GLU A 95 -10.42 1.22 13.27
N SER A 96 -9.95 0.41 12.32
CA SER A 96 -8.91 -0.57 12.59
C SER A 96 -8.01 -0.77 11.38
N LEU A 97 -6.71 -0.74 11.65
CA LEU A 97 -5.68 -1.26 10.75
C LEU A 97 -4.89 -2.33 11.52
N PRO A 98 -4.83 -3.58 11.02
CA PRO A 98 -4.05 -4.62 11.65
C PRO A 98 -2.57 -4.23 11.74
N GLY A 99 -1.96 -4.43 12.91
CA GLY A 99 -0.59 -3.98 13.20
C GLY A 99 0.48 -4.58 12.27
N GLU A 100 0.28 -5.77 11.71
CA GLU A 100 1.22 -6.35 10.74
C GLU A 100 1.10 -5.71 9.36
N SER A 101 -0.12 -5.44 8.90
CA SER A 101 -0.39 -4.69 7.66
C SER A 101 0.07 -3.23 7.76
N LEU A 102 0.14 -2.71 8.99
CA LEU A 102 0.61 -1.35 9.30
C LEU A 102 2.04 -1.09 8.77
N MET A 103 2.91 -2.10 8.77
CA MET A 103 4.28 -1.95 8.26
C MET A 103 4.32 -1.84 6.75
N GLY A 104 3.50 -2.61 6.03
CA GLY A 104 3.41 -2.53 4.57
C GLY A 104 3.00 -1.14 4.08
N TYR A 105 1.95 -0.56 4.68
CA TYR A 105 1.53 0.81 4.32
C TYR A 105 2.59 1.86 4.70
N ARG A 106 3.24 1.71 5.87
CA ARG A 106 4.27 2.67 6.32
C ARG A 106 5.44 2.72 5.35
N VAL A 107 5.92 1.55 4.90
CA VAL A 107 6.99 1.48 3.89
C VAL A 107 6.54 2.15 2.59
N ALA A 108 5.34 1.82 2.10
CA ALA A 108 4.79 2.43 0.89
C ALA A 108 4.73 3.98 1.00
N MET A 109 4.18 4.50 2.10
CA MET A 109 4.07 5.94 2.32
C MET A 109 5.41 6.65 2.46
N LEU A 110 6.37 6.09 3.20
CA LEU A 110 7.69 6.69 3.38
C LEU A 110 8.49 6.73 2.08
N LEU A 111 8.51 5.62 1.34
CA LEU A 111 9.23 5.56 0.06
C LEU A 111 8.58 6.45 -1.00
N ARG A 112 7.25 6.48 -1.07
CA ARG A 112 6.52 7.37 -1.97
C ARG A 112 6.71 8.84 -1.59
N GLY A 113 6.76 9.16 -0.29
CA GLY A 113 7.08 10.50 0.20
C GLY A 113 8.49 10.95 -0.20
N LEU A 114 9.48 10.05 -0.14
CA LEU A 114 10.84 10.31 -0.62
C LEU A 114 10.86 10.54 -2.14
N ALA A 115 10.14 9.73 -2.92
CA ALA A 115 10.01 9.93 -4.37
C ALA A 115 9.38 11.29 -4.70
N LEU A 116 8.34 11.69 -3.95
CA LEU A 116 7.70 12.99 -4.15
C LEU A 116 8.67 14.14 -3.81
N ALA A 117 9.49 14.00 -2.77
CA ALA A 117 10.53 14.97 -2.43
C ALA A 117 11.58 15.14 -3.55
N THR A 118 11.81 14.11 -4.35
CA THR A 118 12.66 14.16 -5.56
C THR A 118 11.88 14.46 -6.85
N ARG A 119 10.63 14.92 -6.73
CA ARG A 119 9.72 15.28 -7.84
C ARG A 119 9.28 14.11 -8.74
N HIS A 120 9.28 12.89 -8.20
CA HIS A 120 8.74 11.71 -8.87
C HIS A 120 7.41 11.30 -8.21
N SER A 121 6.32 11.34 -8.98
CA SER A 121 5.05 10.75 -8.53
C SER A 121 4.97 9.31 -9.00
N VAL A 122 5.07 8.37 -8.06
CA VAL A 122 5.05 6.93 -8.31
C VAL A 122 3.84 6.29 -7.64
N SER A 123 3.28 5.27 -8.29
CA SER A 123 2.36 4.34 -7.65
C SER A 123 3.15 3.18 -7.07
N VAL A 124 3.07 2.98 -5.76
CA VAL A 124 3.72 1.83 -5.11
C VAL A 124 3.06 0.54 -5.59
N ALA A 125 1.75 0.57 -5.81
CA ALA A 125 0.99 -0.56 -6.32
C ALA A 125 1.50 -1.01 -7.70
N GLU A 126 1.70 -0.09 -8.64
CA GLU A 126 2.24 -0.40 -9.97
C GLU A 126 3.65 -0.99 -9.87
N LEU A 127 4.51 -0.40 -9.04
CA LEU A 127 5.90 -0.87 -8.86
C LEU A 127 5.99 -2.26 -8.21
N TRP A 128 5.05 -2.60 -7.33
CA TRP A 128 5.07 -3.86 -6.58
C TRP A 128 4.19 -4.94 -7.23
N ARG A 129 3.43 -4.61 -8.28
CA ARG A 129 2.42 -5.47 -8.88
C ARG A 129 2.94 -6.87 -9.21
N ASP A 130 4.08 -6.97 -9.90
CA ASP A 130 4.62 -8.26 -10.35
C ASP A 130 5.09 -9.14 -9.19
N GLU A 131 5.70 -8.56 -8.17
CA GLU A 131 6.11 -9.30 -6.96
C GLU A 131 4.91 -9.71 -6.11
N ALA A 132 3.88 -8.86 -6.05
CA ALA A 132 2.61 -9.20 -5.42
C ALA A 132 1.92 -10.35 -6.14
N GLN A 133 1.86 -10.33 -7.48
CA GLN A 133 1.27 -11.42 -8.27
C GLN A 133 2.03 -12.74 -8.04
N LYS A 134 3.38 -12.71 -8.06
CA LYS A 134 4.19 -13.90 -7.72
C LYS A 134 3.90 -14.42 -6.32
N CYS A 135 3.62 -13.54 -5.35
CA CYS A 135 3.24 -13.96 -4.01
C CYS A 135 1.89 -14.69 -4.00
N ILE A 136 0.91 -14.23 -4.78
CA ILE A 136 -0.40 -14.86 -4.93
C ILE A 136 -0.26 -16.23 -5.63
N ASP A 137 0.49 -16.29 -6.73
CA ASP A 137 0.66 -17.51 -7.53
C ASP A 137 1.36 -18.63 -6.76
N ARG A 138 2.35 -18.27 -5.92
CA ARG A 138 3.07 -19.23 -5.06
C ARG A 138 2.17 -19.85 -3.99
N ASP A 139 1.25 -19.07 -3.43
CA ASP A 139 0.28 -19.57 -2.46
C ASP A 139 -0.76 -20.48 -3.14
N GLY A 140 -1.22 -20.11 -4.34
CA GLY A 140 -2.10 -20.94 -5.17
C GLY A 140 -1.46 -22.26 -5.63
N SER A 141 -0.14 -22.26 -5.87
CA SER A 141 0.62 -23.46 -6.24
C SER A 141 0.91 -24.40 -5.07
N ALA A 142 0.76 -23.95 -3.81
CA ALA A 142 0.95 -24.79 -2.63
C ALA A 142 -0.28 -25.65 -2.29
N LEU A 143 -1.38 -25.48 -3.03
CA LEU A 143 -2.67 -26.15 -2.81
C LEU A 143 -2.94 -27.31 -3.80
N PHE A 144 -1.96 -27.69 -4.63
CA PHE A 144 -2.03 -28.82 -5.57
C PHE A 144 -0.85 -29.79 -5.40
#